data_AF-Q72A65-F1
#
_entry.id   AF-Q72A65-F1
#
_cell.length_a   1.000
_cell.length_b   1.000
_cell.length_c   1.000
_cell.angle_alpha   90.00
_cell.angle_beta   90.00
_cell.angle_gamma   90.00
#
_symmetry.space_group_name_H-M   'P 1'
#
loop_
_entity.id
_entity.type
_entity.pdbx_description
1 polymer ?
#
loop_
_entity_poly.entity_id
_entity_poly.type
_entity_poly.pdbx_seq_one_letter_code
_entity_poly.pdbx_strand_id
1 'polypeptide(L)'
;MVQASLPVRLMRLGLGVAVLWLAFWGVGPRVVASVPALAHYGAVQDVYGIRSGALYYNDVDATQAAENNSRDSWRFTPQGPAHGG
;
A
#
# COMPACT_ATOMS: atom_id res chain seq x y z
N MET A 1 -36.74 -10.06 -16.22
CA MET A 1 -35.95 -8.93 -15.69
C MET A 1 -36.19 -7.72 -16.59
N VAL A 2 -36.75 -6.63 -16.07
CA VAL A 2 -36.93 -5.40 -16.86
C VAL A 2 -35.55 -4.75 -17.06
N GLN A 3 -35.10 -4.59 -18.30
CA GLN A 3 -33.85 -3.90 -18.60
C GLN A 3 -34.02 -2.40 -18.38
N ALA A 4 -33.12 -1.81 -17.57
CA ALA A 4 -33.06 -0.37 -17.39
C ALA A 4 -32.66 0.33 -18.70
N SER A 5 -33.20 1.52 -18.95
CA SER A 5 -32.84 2.32 -20.11
C SER A 5 -31.34 2.69 -20.09
N LEU A 6 -30.76 2.86 -21.28
CA LEU A 6 -29.35 3.25 -21.44
C LEU A 6 -28.92 4.43 -20.54
N PRO A 7 -29.65 5.56 -20.44
CA PRO A 7 -29.26 6.66 -19.57
C PRO A 7 -29.20 6.27 -18.09
N VAL A 8 -30.14 5.44 -17.62
CA VAL A 8 -30.14 4.95 -16.23
C VAL A 8 -28.94 4.04 -15.97
N ARG A 9 -28.55 3.22 -16.94
CA ARG A 9 -27.37 2.36 -16.83
C ARG A 9 -26.07 3.17 -16.77
N LEU A 10 -25.94 4.19 -17.61
CA LEU A 10 -24.79 5.08 -17.61
C LEU A 10 -24.69 5.90 -16.32
N MET A 11 -25.82 6.40 -15.82
CA MET A 11 -25.87 7.09 -14.53
C MET A 11 -25.40 6.19 -13.38
N ARG A 12 -25.87 4.93 -13.33
CA ARG A 12 -25.43 3.95 -12.32
C ARG A 12 -23.94 3.65 -12.42
N LEU A 13 -23.42 3.49 -13.63
CA LEU A 13 -22.00 3.31 -13.86
C LEU A 13 -21.20 4.52 -13.35
N GLY A 14 -21.61 5.73 -13.73
CA GLY A 14 -20.97 6.97 -13.30
C GLY A 14 -21.00 7.12 -11.78
N LEU A 15 -22.12 6.79 -11.14
CA LEU A 15 -22.23 6.80 -9.67
C LEU A 15 -21.25 5.80 -9.04
N GLY A 16 -21.15 4.59 -9.58
CA GLY A 16 -20.20 3.58 -9.11
C GLY A 16 -18.75 4.05 -9.22
N VAL A 17 -18.38 4.62 -10.38
CA VAL A 17 -17.05 5.22 -10.59
C VAL A 17 -16.80 6.35 -9.60
N ALA A 18 -17.76 7.24 -9.39
CA ALA A 18 -17.63 8.36 -8.47
C ALA A 18 -17.46 7.89 -7.01
N VAL A 19 -18.20 6.86 -6.58
CA VAL A 19 -18.05 6.26 -5.25
C VAL A 19 -16.67 5.67 -5.05
N LEU A 20 -16.18 4.89 -6.02
CA LEU A 20 -14.82 4.33 -5.96
C LEU A 20 -13.77 5.42 -5.92
N TRP A 21 -13.90 6.43 -6.79
CA TRP A 21 -13.00 7.58 -6.82
C TRP A 21 -12.95 8.29 -5.46
N LEU A 22 -14.11 8.57 -4.86
CA LEU A 22 -14.20 9.22 -3.55
C LEU A 22 -13.62 8.35 -2.43
N ALA A 23 -13.82 7.03 -2.47
CA ALA A 23 -13.27 6.13 -1.48
C ALA A 23 -11.73 6.19 -1.46
N PHE A 24 -11.10 6.13 -2.64
CA PHE A 24 -9.64 6.08 -2.75
C PHE A 24 -8.97 7.45 -2.65
N TRP A 25 -9.51 8.50 -3.27
CA TRP A 25 -8.88 9.84 -3.29
C TRP A 25 -9.41 10.79 -2.23
N GLY A 26 -10.63 10.56 -1.72
CA GLY A 26 -11.24 11.41 -0.69
C GLY A 26 -11.12 10.84 0.71
N VAL A 27 -11.63 9.62 0.92
CA VAL A 27 -11.75 8.99 2.24
C VAL A 27 -10.42 8.37 2.67
N GLY A 28 -9.75 7.62 1.79
CA GLY A 28 -8.49 6.94 2.06
C GLY A 28 -7.43 7.85 2.72
N PRO A 29 -7.06 8.99 2.11
CA PRO A 29 -6.06 9.89 2.69
C PRO A 29 -6.46 10.44 4.07
N ARG A 30 -7.76 10.69 4.29
CA ARG A 30 -8.27 11.17 5.58
C ARG A 30 -8.16 10.10 6.67
N VAL A 31 -8.42 8.83 6.33
CA VAL A 31 -8.25 7.69 7.25
C VAL A 31 -6.78 7.49 7.59
N VAL A 32 -5.88 7.59 6.61
CA VAL A 32 -4.43 7.48 6.86
C VAL A 32 -3.96 8.62 7.77
N ALA A 33 -4.43 9.84 7.53
CA ALA A 33 -4.07 11.00 8.35
C ALA A 33 -4.63 10.93 9.79
N SER A 34 -5.75 10.23 10.02
CA SER A 34 -6.34 10.11 11.36
C SER A 34 -5.71 9.02 12.23
N VAL A 35 -4.91 8.12 11.63
CA VAL A 35 -4.27 7.01 12.34
C VAL A 35 -2.74 7.18 12.26
N PRO A 36 -2.07 7.60 13.35
CA PRO A 36 -0.63 7.88 13.35
C PRO A 36 0.23 6.71 12.86
N ALA A 37 -0.16 5.48 13.16
CA ALA A 37 0.54 4.28 12.71
C ALA A 37 0.51 4.13 11.17
N LEU A 38 -0.62 4.44 10.52
CA LEU A 38 -0.75 4.37 9.07
C LEU A 38 0.04 5.50 8.39
N ALA A 39 0.01 6.70 8.95
CA ALA A 39 0.83 7.82 8.48
C ALA A 39 2.34 7.52 8.59
N HIS A 40 2.78 6.96 9.72
CA HIS A 40 4.18 6.56 9.91
C HIS A 40 4.59 5.45 8.92
N TYR A 41 3.75 4.44 8.73
CA TYR A 41 3.99 3.37 7.77
C TYR A 41 4.17 3.90 6.34
N GLY A 42 3.33 4.85 5.91
CA GLY A 42 3.49 5.53 4.62
C GLY A 42 4.80 6.32 4.51
N ALA A 43 5.17 7.07 5.56
CA ALA A 43 6.42 7.83 5.56
C ALA A 43 7.66 6.93 5.46
N VAL A 44 7.65 5.77 6.13
CA VAL A 44 8.73 4.77 6.02
C VAL A 44 8.81 4.21 4.60
N GLN A 45 7.67 3.93 3.96
CA GLN A 45 7.65 3.48 2.57
C GLN A 45 8.29 4.50 1.62
N ASP A 46 7.97 5.78 1.78
CA ASP A 46 8.54 6.85 0.96
C ASP A 46 10.06 6.97 1.14
N VAL A 47 10.56 6.84 2.37
CA VAL A 47 12.01 6.88 2.68
C VAL A 47 12.77 5.77 1.96
N TYR A 48 12.22 4.55 1.95
CA TYR A 48 12.89 3.39 1.35
C TYR A 48 12.49 3.13 -0.10
N GLY A 49 11.66 3.99 -0.70
CA GLY A 49 11.14 3.81 -2.06
C GLY A 49 10.26 2.55 -2.21
N ILE A 50 9.74 2.02 -1.11
CA ILE A 50 8.96 0.78 -1.08
C ILE A 50 7.53 1.08 -1.52
N ARG A 51 7.11 0.51 -2.65
CA ARG A 51 5.70 0.51 -3.05
C ARG A 51 5.04 -0.75 -2.52
N SER A 52 4.49 -0.72 -1.30
CA SER A 52 3.94 -1.95 -0.67
C SER A 52 2.86 -2.65 -1.49
N GLY A 53 2.08 -1.88 -2.27
CA GLY A 53 1.09 -2.44 -3.20
C GLY A 53 1.71 -3.18 -4.40
N ALA A 54 2.92 -2.79 -4.83
CA ALA A 54 3.66 -3.48 -5.88
C ALA A 54 4.48 -4.66 -5.33
N LEU A 55 4.89 -4.56 -4.06
CA LEU A 55 5.71 -5.55 -3.37
C LEU A 55 5.07 -6.94 -3.37
N TYR A 56 3.74 -7.00 -3.25
CA TYR A 56 3.00 -8.27 -3.21
C TYR A 56 2.81 -8.95 -4.57
N TYR A 57 2.97 -8.21 -5.68
CA TYR A 57 2.57 -8.71 -7.00
C TYR A 57 3.69 -8.73 -8.03
N ASN A 58 4.62 -7.76 -7.99
CA ASN A 58 5.55 -7.53 -9.09
C ASN A 58 7.01 -7.31 -8.67
N ASP A 59 7.31 -7.16 -7.37
CA ASP A 59 8.66 -6.82 -6.90
C ASP A 59 9.38 -8.01 -6.26
N VAL A 60 9.55 -9.08 -7.05
CA VAL A 60 10.20 -10.33 -6.61
C VAL A 60 11.63 -10.07 -6.15
N ASP A 61 12.36 -9.17 -6.82
CA ASP A 61 13.74 -8.86 -6.48
C ASP A 61 13.84 -8.12 -5.13
N ALA A 62 12.96 -7.17 -4.85
CA ALA A 62 12.91 -6.51 -3.55
C ALA A 62 12.57 -7.48 -2.41
N THR A 63 11.62 -8.40 -2.64
CA THR A 63 11.27 -9.42 -1.63
C THR A 63 12.41 -10.42 -1.37
N GLN A 64 13.13 -10.86 -2.41
CA GLN A 64 14.31 -11.71 -2.24
C GLN A 64 15.45 -10.99 -1.53
N ALA A 65 15.70 -9.72 -1.86
CA ALA A 65 16.73 -8.94 -1.17
C ALA A 65 16.41 -8.76 0.31
N ALA A 66 15.14 -8.52 0.67
CA ALA A 66 14.70 -8.40 2.06
C ALA A 66 14.84 -9.71 2.85
N GLU A 67 14.49 -10.86 2.24
CA GLU A 67 14.65 -12.18 2.86
C GLU A 67 16.13 -12.52 3.05
N ASN A 68 16.97 -12.29 2.03
CA ASN A 68 18.42 -12.52 2.15
C ASN A 68 19.03 -11.64 3.24
N ASN A 69 18.66 -10.36 3.32
CA ASN A 69 19.13 -9.45 4.36
C ASN A 69 18.67 -9.90 5.76
N SER A 70 17.44 -10.38 5.88
CA SER A 70 16.93 -10.96 7.14
C SER A 70 17.76 -12.18 7.54
N ARG A 71 17.98 -13.13 6.61
CA ARG A 71 18.83 -14.30 6.84
C ARG A 71 20.26 -13.94 7.22
N ASP A 72 20.86 -13.00 6.52
CA ASP A 72 22.23 -12.57 6.77
C ASP A 72 22.35 -11.87 8.12
N SER A 73 21.36 -11.08 8.52
CA SER A 73 21.29 -10.49 9.86
C SER A 73 21.27 -11.57 10.95
N TRP A 74 20.46 -12.62 10.79
CA TRP A 74 20.47 -13.76 11.72
C TRP A 74 21.80 -14.53 11.71
N ARG A 75 22.45 -14.65 10.54
CA ARG A 75 23.65 -15.45 10.36
C ARG A 75 24.93 -14.75 10.82
N PHE A 76 25.02 -13.44 10.62
CA PHE A 76 26.24 -12.66 10.79
C PHE A 76 26.11 -11.56 11.86
N THR A 77 24.89 -11.17 12.23
CA THR A 77 24.62 -10.14 13.24
C THR A 77 23.48 -10.52 14.21
N PRO A 78 23.51 -11.73 14.81
CA PRO A 78 22.37 -12.26 15.60
C PRO A 78 22.03 -11.45 16.86
N GLN A 79 22.95 -10.59 17.32
CA GLN A 79 22.75 -9.71 18.49
C GLN A 79 22.35 -8.29 18.08
N GLY A 80 22.10 -8.04 16.79
CA GLY A 80 21.92 -6.71 16.22
C GLY A 80 23.25 -6.02 15.90
N PRO A 81 23.23 -4.90 15.16
CA PRO A 81 24.43 -4.10 14.93
C PRO A 81 25.03 -3.65 16.27
N ALA A 82 26.35 -3.72 16.40
CA ALA A 82 27.04 -3.17 17.56
C ALA A 82 26.69 -1.68 17.66
N HIS A 83 25.99 -1.27 18.72
CA HIS A 83 25.72 0.14 18.97
C HIS A 83 27.05 0.90 18.93
N GLY A 84 27.24 1.75 17.92
CA GLY A 84 28.48 2.48 17.71
C GLY A 84 28.23 3.87 17.17
N GLY A 85 28.41 4.85 18.06
CA GLY A 85 28.97 6.20 17.80
C GLY A 85 28.16 7.17 16.95
#